data_AF-X1VK50-F1
#
_entry.id   AF-X1VK50-F1
#
_cell.length_a   1.000
_cell.length_b   1.000
_cell.length_c   1.000
_cell.angle_alpha   90.00
_cell.angle_beta   90.00
_cell.angle_gamma   90.00
#
_symmetry.space_group_name_H-M   'P 1'
#
loop_
_entity.id
_entity.type
_entity.pdbx_description
1 polymer ?
#
loop_
_entity_poly.entity_id
_entity_poly.type
_entity_poly.pdbx_seq_one_letter_code
_entity_poly.pdbx_strand_id
1 'polypeptide(L)' 'VKAGLRGIEVYHSAHSSKTRERYKEIAQKYQLLITGGSDCHGEAKDKTLMGRVKVPASLLKDLKAAAKKQNILSLR' A
#
# COMPACT_ATOMS: atom_id res chain seq x y z
N VAL A 1 -13.46 -6.35 4.61
CA VAL A 1 -12.91 -7.50 5.39
C VAL A 1 -13.39 -7.38 6.83
N LYS A 2 -13.86 -8.46 7.47
CA LYS A 2 -14.53 -8.38 8.80
C LYS A 2 -13.62 -7.83 9.93
N ALA A 3 -12.32 -8.11 9.88
CA ALA A 3 -11.34 -7.68 10.88
C ALA A 3 -10.88 -6.22 10.74
N GLY A 4 -11.55 -5.39 9.93
CA GLY A 4 -11.21 -3.97 9.80
C GLY A 4 -10.02 -3.65 8.91
N LEU A 5 -9.45 -4.62 8.19
CA LEU A 5 -8.40 -4.36 7.19
C LEU A 5 -8.91 -3.39 6.10
N ARG A 6 -8.14 -2.33 5.84
CA ARG A 6 -8.51 -1.25 4.89
C ARG A 6 -7.61 -1.12 3.67
N GLY A 7 -6.43 -1.75 3.67
CA GLY A 7 -5.48 -1.64 2.58
C GLY A 7 -4.54 -2.83 2.50
N ILE A 8 -3.89 -2.97 1.35
CA ILE A 8 -2.89 -4.00 1.06
C ILE A 8 -1.75 -3.40 0.24
N GLU A 9 -0.52 -3.81 0.53
CA GLU A 9 0.64 -3.41 -0.23
C GLU A 9 0.73 -4.21 -1.53
N VAL A 10 0.58 -3.51 -2.66
CA VAL A 10 0.74 -4.11 -3.99
C VAL A 10 2.14 -3.84 -4.51
N TYR A 11 2.60 -2.60 -4.42
CA TYR A 11 3.88 -2.19 -5.00
C TYR A 11 4.98 -2.33 -3.96
N HIS A 12 5.80 -3.38 -4.07
CA HIS A 12 6.90 -3.65 -3.15
C HIS A 12 8.13 -4.13 -3.91
N SER A 13 9.33 -3.91 -3.36
CA SER A 13 10.62 -4.25 -4.00
C SER A 13 10.78 -5.76 -4.24
N ALA A 14 10.18 -6.59 -3.39
CA ALA A 14 10.15 -8.05 -3.52
C ALA A 14 8.97 -8.60 -4.35
N HIS A 15 8.06 -7.76 -4.84
CA HIS A 15 6.88 -8.23 -5.58
C HIS A 15 7.17 -8.34 -7.08
N SER A 16 7.03 -9.55 -7.61
CA SER A 16 6.98 -9.80 -9.05
C SER A 16 5.77 -9.12 -9.71
N SER A 17 5.72 -9.07 -11.04
CA SER A 17 4.50 -8.67 -11.78
C SER A 17 3.30 -9.53 -11.40
N LYS A 18 3.47 -10.85 -11.32
CA LYS A 18 2.43 -11.82 -10.92
C LYS A 18 1.92 -11.57 -9.50
N THR A 19 2.82 -11.28 -8.55
CA THR A 19 2.44 -10.94 -7.17
C THR A 19 1.63 -9.65 -7.13
N ARG A 20 2.06 -8.63 -7.88
CA ARG A 20 1.35 -7.35 -7.99
C ARG A 20 -0.06 -7.53 -8.55
N GLU A 21 -0.21 -8.30 -9.62
CA GLU A 21 -1.51 -8.58 -10.23
C GLU A 21 -2.45 -9.30 -9.25
N ARG A 22 -1.99 -10.38 -8.62
CA ARG A 22 -2.75 -11.10 -7.61
C ARG A 22 -3.22 -10.20 -6.45
N TYR A 23 -2.35 -9.32 -5.96
CA TYR A 23 -2.71 -8.42 -4.86
C TYR A 23 -3.64 -7.29 -5.30
N LYS A 24 -3.57 -6.83 -6.56
CA LYS A 24 -4.57 -5.93 -7.13
C LYS A 24 -5.95 -6.57 -7.21
N GLU A 25 -6.04 -7.81 -7.67
CA GLU A 25 -7.31 -8.56 -7.72
C GLU A 25 -7.91 -8.74 -6.32
N ILE A 26 -7.08 -9.09 -5.33
CA ILE A 26 -7.51 -9.17 -3.92
C ILE A 26 -8.00 -7.80 -3.44
N ALA A 27 -7.27 -6.72 -3.73
CA ALA A 27 -7.67 -5.38 -3.35
C ALA A 27 -9.02 -4.99 -3.95
N GLN A 28 -9.24 -5.29 -5.23
CA GLN A 28 -10.51 -5.03 -5.92
C GLN A 28 -11.65 -5.87 -5.34
N LYS A 29 -11.45 -7.18 -5.16
CA LYS A 29 -12.44 -8.11 -4.61
C LYS A 29 -12.94 -7.68 -3.23
N TYR A 30 -12.04 -7.18 -2.38
CA TYR A 30 -12.36 -6.80 -1.00
C TYR A 30 -12.47 -5.29 -0.77
N GLN A 31 -12.43 -4.49 -1.84
CA GLN A 31 -12.48 -3.01 -1.80
C GLN A 31 -11.44 -2.42 -0.84
N LEU A 32 -10.21 -2.94 -0.89
CA LEU A 32 -9.09 -2.47 -0.10
C LEU A 32 -8.34 -1.36 -0.85
N LEU A 33 -7.80 -0.40 -0.10
CA LEU A 33 -6.84 0.57 -0.61
C LEU A 33 -5.58 -0.14 -1.08
N ILE A 34 -5.03 0.32 -2.20
CA ILE A 34 -3.75 -0.17 -2.71
C ILE A 34 -2.64 0.75 -2.20
N THR A 35 -1.58 0.16 -1.66
CA THR A 35 -0.40 0.90 -1.17
C THR A 35 0.89 0.38 -1.78
N GLY A 36 2.01 1.02 -1.45
CA GLY A 36 3.33 0.62 -1.90
C GLY A 36 4.47 1.31 -1.19
N GLY A 37 5.61 0.63 -1.13
CA GLY A 37 6.84 1.08 -0.50
C GLY A 37 8.05 0.29 -0.98
N SER A 38 9.24 0.83 -0.77
CA SER A 38 10.49 0.12 -1.09
C SER A 38 10.93 -0.86 -0.01
N ASP A 39 10.43 -0.68 1.22
CA ASP A 39 10.92 -1.35 2.42
C ASP A 39 12.44 -1.17 2.60
N CYS A 40 12.87 0.07 2.44
CA CYS A 40 14.26 0.46 2.58
C CYS A 40 14.61 0.66 4.06
N HIS A 41 15.65 -0.05 4.53
CA HIS A 41 16.19 0.06 5.89
C HIS A 41 17.59 0.71 5.91
N GLY A 42 17.89 1.54 4.90
CA GLY A 42 19.21 2.14 4.74
C GLY A 42 20.28 1.08 4.45
N GLU A 43 21.41 1.19 5.14
CA GLU A 43 22.57 0.29 4.99
C GLU A 43 22.38 -1.07 5.68
N ALA A 44 21.28 -1.29 6.39
CA ALA A 44 21.00 -2.55 7.07
C ALA A 44 20.73 -3.73 6.11
N LYS A 45 20.49 -3.45 4.82
CA LYS A 45 20.36 -4.45 3.74
C LYS A 45 21.45 -4.22 2.71
N ASP A 46 21.89 -5.26 2.01
CA ASP A 46 22.96 -5.24 0.98
C ASP A 46 22.77 -4.17 -0.12
N LYS A 47 21.54 -3.65 -0.30
CA LYS A 47 21.21 -2.66 -1.32
C LYS A 47 20.25 -1.61 -0.75
N THR A 48 20.57 -0.34 -0.99
CA THR A 48 19.63 0.78 -0.76
C THR A 48 18.45 0.69 -1.73
N LEU A 49 17.24 0.50 -1.17
CA LEU A 49 16.00 0.34 -1.93
C LEU A 49 15.21 1.64 -2.09
N MET A 50 15.63 2.73 -1.43
CA MET A 50 14.96 4.03 -1.51
C MET A 50 14.77 4.45 -2.98
N GLY A 51 13.56 4.86 -3.33
CA GLY A 51 13.21 5.29 -4.69
C GLY A 51 13.14 4.18 -5.76
N ARG A 52 13.38 2.89 -5.41
CA ARG A 52 13.38 1.79 -6.40
C ARG A 52 12.00 1.23 -6.74
N VAL A 53 10.95 1.59 -6.00
CA VAL A 53 9.57 1.14 -6.25
C VAL A 53 8.76 2.31 -6.77
N LYS A 54 8.25 2.17 -8.00
CA LYS A 54 7.32 3.15 -8.59
C LYS A 54 5.90 2.84 -8.11
N VAL A 55 5.34 3.76 -7.33
CA VAL A 55 3.96 3.71 -6.85
C VAL A 55 3.15 4.81 -7.57
N PRO A 56 1.99 4.49 -8.17
CA PRO A 56 1.16 5.51 -8.82
C PRO A 56 0.72 6.59 -7.83
N ALA A 57 0.95 7.86 -8.19
CA ALA A 57 0.62 9.00 -7.34
C ALA A 57 -0.89 9.12 -7.05
N SER A 58 -1.74 8.59 -7.93
CA SER A 58 -3.20 8.56 -7.74
C SER A 58 -3.61 7.86 -6.43
N LEU A 59 -2.87 6.83 -6.00
CA LEU A 59 -3.16 6.08 -4.77
C LEU A 59 -3.03 6.95 -3.51
N LEU A 60 -2.20 8.00 -3.55
CA LEU A 60 -2.03 8.92 -2.44
C LEU A 60 -3.33 9.67 -2.13
N LYS A 61 -4.15 9.97 -3.15
CA LYS A 61 -5.44 10.66 -2.97
C LYS A 61 -6.39 9.81 -2.13
N ASP A 62 -6.50 8.54 -2.45
CA ASP A 62 -7.40 7.61 -1.76
C ASP A 62 -6.92 7.33 -0.33
N LEU A 63 -5.60 7.20 -0.13
CA LEU A 63 -4.98 7.09 1.18
C LEU A 63 -5.27 8.31 2.08
N LYS A 64 -5.07 9.52 1.56
CA LYS A 64 -5.37 10.77 2.30
C LYS A 64 -6.85 10.88 2.66
N ALA A 65 -7.74 10.56 1.71
CA ALA A 65 -9.18 10.56 1.97
C ALA A 65 -9.58 9.54 3.06
N ALA A 66 -8.98 8.35 3.01
CA ALA A 66 -9.20 7.30 3.99
C ALA A 66 -8.68 7.66 5.39
N ALA A 67 -7.56 8.37 5.50
CA ALA A 67 -7.02 8.89 6.76
C ALA A 67 -7.92 9.98 7.36
N LYS A 68 -8.37 10.95 6.54
CA LYS A 68 -9.30 12.00 6.99
C LYS A 68 -10.59 11.42 7.56
N LYS A 69 -11.16 10.39 6.91
CA LYS A 69 -12.36 9.69 7.41
C LYS A 69 -12.13 9.02 8.77
N GLN A 70 -10.93 8.47 9.03
CA GLN A 70 -10.62 7.85 10.32
C GLN A 70 -10.51 8.89 11.43
N ASN A 71 -9.83 10.02 11.17
CA ASN A 71 -9.75 11.09 12.16
C ASN A 71 -11.13 11.61 12.57
N ILE A 72 -12.08 11.69 11.63
CA ILE A 72 -13.45 12.11 11.95
C ILE A 72 -14.17 11.05 12.80
N LEU A 73 -13.96 9.76 12.51
CA LEU A 73 -14.57 8.66 13.26
C LEU A 73 -13.97 8.52 14.66
N SER A 74 -12.68 8.81 14.86
CA SER A 74 -12.02 8.73 16.17
C SER A 74 -12.35 9.90 17.11
N LEU A 75 -13.02 10.94 16.61
CA LEU A 75 -13.47 12.10 17.38
C LEU A 75 -14.95 12.01 17.79
N ARG A 76 -15.60 10.89 17.48
CA ARG A 76 -16.97 10.55 17.90
C ARG A 76 -16.93 9.44 18.93
#